data_AF-A0A0K1RUK1-F1
#
_entry.id   AF-A0A0K1RUK1-F1
#
_cell.length_a   1.000
_cell.length_b   1.000
_cell.length_c   1.000
_cell.angle_alpha   90.00
_cell.angle_beta   90.00
_cell.angle_gamma   90.00
#
_symmetry.space_group_name_H-M   'P 1'
#
loop_
_entity.id
_entity.type
_entity.pdbx_description
1 polymer ?
#
loop_
_entity_poly.entity_id
_entity_poly.type
_entity_poly.pdbx_seq_one_letter_code
_entity_poly.pdbx_strand_id
1 'polypeptide(L)'
;MSEAITIADIYKLFERTEAQFAEFQKEAERRNVEAERRSAEADRRSAEAEQRNAEADRRNAEADRRSAEADRRRAEADRTMEELKKQVRATTEAVNNLTTRWGRFVEEMVEPAVVQLFQERGIDVTQTMSRLKSKRPGAAMEIDILAVNGSELYFARLQLAFFTQGQ
;
A
#
# COMPACT_ATOMS: atom_id res chain seq x y z
N MET A 1 -98.70 42.89 16.65
CA MET A 1 -98.71 43.42 15.27
C MET A 1 -97.41 43.01 14.63
N SER A 2 -97.43 42.02 13.73
CA SER A 2 -96.25 41.63 12.96
C SER A 2 -96.08 42.60 11.80
N GLU A 3 -94.92 43.25 11.71
CA GLU A 3 -94.55 44.06 10.54
C GLU A 3 -94.61 43.19 9.28
N ALA A 4 -95.30 43.67 8.24
CA ALA A 4 -95.37 42.97 6.98
C ALA A 4 -94.03 43.08 6.26
N ILE A 5 -93.44 41.95 5.88
CA ILE A 5 -92.21 41.90 5.07
C ILE A 5 -92.47 42.61 3.75
N THR A 6 -91.65 43.60 3.43
CA THR A 6 -91.77 44.35 2.19
C THR A 6 -90.92 43.72 1.08
N ILE A 7 -91.26 44.01 -0.17
CA ILE A 7 -90.45 43.61 -1.33
C ILE A 7 -89.01 44.14 -1.20
N ALA A 8 -88.82 45.32 -0.60
CA ALA A 8 -87.49 45.88 -0.36
C ALA A 8 -86.65 45.05 0.65
N ASP A 9 -87.30 44.43 1.64
CA ASP A 9 -86.61 43.55 2.60
C ASP A 9 -86.15 42.24 1.93
N ILE A 10 -86.92 41.74 0.97
CA ILE A 10 -86.55 40.59 0.15
C ILE A 10 -85.33 40.94 -0.73
N TYR A 11 -85.32 42.10 -1.38
CA TYR A 11 -84.16 42.53 -2.19
C TYR A 11 -82.88 42.70 -1.35
N LYS A 12 -82.97 43.30 -0.15
CA LYS A 12 -81.83 43.39 0.77
C LYS A 12 -81.28 42.03 1.19
N LEU A 13 -82.15 41.03 1.33
CA LEU A 13 -81.73 39.65 1.61
C LEU A 13 -80.95 39.07 0.43
N PHE A 14 -81.44 39.23 -0.81
CA PHE A 14 -80.73 38.79 -2.02
C PHE A 14 -79.36 39.45 -2.16
N GLU A 15 -79.27 40.77 -2.03
CA GLU A 15 -77.98 41.51 -2.09
C GLU A 15 -76.99 41.01 -1.03
N ARG A 16 -77.46 40.73 0.19
CA ARG A 16 -76.63 40.16 1.26
C ARG A 16 -76.16 38.75 0.91
N THR A 17 -77.01 37.91 0.34
CA THR A 17 -76.65 36.55 -0.07
C THR A 17 -75.66 36.55 -1.22
N GLU A 18 -75.80 37.44 -2.20
CA GLU A 18 -74.85 37.61 -3.30
C GLU A 18 -73.47 38.09 -2.78
N ALA A 19 -73.46 39.06 -1.86
CA ALA A 19 -72.22 39.51 -1.22
C ALA A 19 -71.54 38.39 -0.44
N GLN A 20 -72.29 37.59 0.32
CA GLN A 20 -71.75 36.44 1.05
C GLN A 20 -71.20 35.36 0.10
N PHE A 21 -71.88 35.12 -1.02
CA PHE A 21 -71.41 34.16 -2.02
C PHE A 21 -70.12 34.64 -2.69
N ALA A 22 -70.03 35.94 -3.02
CA ALA A 22 -68.82 36.53 -3.58
C ALA A 22 -67.62 36.44 -2.61
N GLU A 23 -67.83 36.69 -1.32
CA GLU A 23 -66.80 36.51 -0.29
C GLU A 23 -66.38 35.04 -0.17
N PHE A 24 -67.34 34.11 -0.15
CA PHE A 24 -67.06 32.68 -0.09
C PHE A 24 -66.23 32.21 -1.30
N GLN A 25 -66.57 32.64 -2.51
CA GLN A 25 -65.82 32.30 -3.72
C GLN A 25 -64.38 32.83 -3.64
N LYS A 26 -64.20 34.08 -3.20
CA LYS A 26 -62.88 34.69 -3.02
C LYS A 26 -62.05 33.96 -1.95
N GLU A 27 -62.66 33.50 -0.87
CA GLU A 27 -61.98 32.70 0.14
C GLU A 27 -61.62 31.30 -0.38
N ALA A 28 -62.52 30.66 -1.12
CA ALA A 28 -62.27 29.37 -1.76
C ALA A 28 -61.11 29.44 -2.76
N GLU A 29 -61.08 30.48 -3.60
CA GLU A 29 -59.98 30.73 -4.54
C GLU A 29 -58.65 30.94 -3.81
N ARG A 30 -58.63 31.74 -2.73
CA ARG A 30 -57.44 31.92 -1.89
C ARG A 30 -56.94 30.60 -1.30
N ARG A 31 -57.84 29.76 -0.78
CA ARG A 31 -57.48 28.45 -0.22
C ARG A 31 -56.93 27.50 -1.29
N ASN A 32 -57.49 27.53 -2.51
CA ASN A 32 -56.99 26.72 -3.61
C ASN A 32 -55.58 27.13 -4.02
N VAL A 33 -55.32 28.43 -4.20
CA VAL A 33 -53.97 28.94 -4.51
C VAL A 33 -52.97 28.57 -3.41
N GLU A 34 -53.38 28.64 -2.14
CA GLU A 34 -52.51 28.22 -1.03
C GLU A 34 -52.25 26.71 -1.03
N ALA A 35 -53.26 25.89 -1.35
CA ALA A 35 -53.12 24.44 -1.46
C ALA A 35 -52.18 24.05 -2.62
N GLU A 36 -52.31 24.69 -3.79
CA GLU A 36 -51.41 24.49 -4.93
C GLU A 36 -49.98 24.87 -4.58
N ARG A 37 -49.78 26.00 -3.89
CA ARG A 37 -48.45 26.42 -3.43
C ARG A 37 -47.84 25.40 -2.47
N ARG A 38 -48.62 24.88 -1.52
CA ARG A 38 -48.16 23.85 -0.57
C ARG A 38 -47.81 22.54 -1.29
N SER A 39 -48.58 22.16 -2.31
CA SER A 39 -48.28 20.98 -3.13
C SER A 39 -46.96 21.15 -3.88
N ALA A 40 -46.77 22.28 -4.56
CA ALA A 40 -45.54 22.56 -5.30
C ALA A 40 -44.30 22.59 -4.39
N GLU A 41 -44.44 23.10 -3.16
CA GLU A 41 -43.37 23.06 -2.15
C GLU A 41 -43.05 21.62 -1.71
N ALA A 42 -44.07 20.78 -1.52
CA ALA A 42 -43.89 19.37 -1.17
C ALA A 42 -43.19 18.60 -2.30
N ASP A 43 -43.60 18.81 -3.56
CA ASP A 43 -42.96 18.19 -4.73
C ASP A 43 -41.49 18.59 -4.84
N ARG A 44 -41.19 19.87 -4.64
CA ARG A 44 -39.81 20.37 -4.62
C ARG A 44 -38.97 19.71 -3.53
N ARG A 45 -39.51 19.60 -2.31
CA ARG A 45 -38.79 18.93 -1.20
C ARG A 45 -38.54 17.46 -1.49
N SER A 46 -39.49 16.77 -2.11
CA SER A 46 -39.33 15.37 -2.52
C SER A 46 -38.22 15.23 -3.56
N ALA A 47 -38.20 16.08 -4.59
CA ALA A 47 -37.14 16.08 -5.59
C ALA A 47 -35.75 16.37 -4.99
N GLU A 48 -35.66 17.32 -4.06
CA GLU A 48 -34.41 17.61 -3.34
C GLU A 48 -33.94 16.42 -2.48
N ALA A 49 -34.87 15.69 -1.84
CA ALA A 49 -34.55 14.49 -1.07
C ALA A 49 -34.04 13.34 -1.96
N GLU A 50 -34.67 13.12 -3.11
CA GLU A 50 -34.22 12.14 -4.10
C GLU A 50 -32.81 12.44 -4.62
N GLN A 51 -32.52 13.71 -4.90
CA GLN A 51 -31.18 14.14 -5.32
C GLN A 51 -30.13 13.86 -4.23
N ARG A 52 -30.44 14.15 -2.97
CA ARG A 52 -29.53 13.86 -1.85
C ARG A 52 -29.27 12.37 -1.68
N ASN A 53 -30.31 11.55 -1.82
CA ASN A 53 -30.17 10.10 -1.75
C ASN A 53 -29.29 9.58 -2.90
N ALA A 54 -29.53 10.04 -4.13
CA ALA A 54 -28.70 9.67 -5.28
C ALA A 54 -27.23 10.10 -5.11
N GLU A 55 -26.98 11.26 -4.50
CA GLU A 55 -25.62 11.68 -4.16
C GLU A 55 -24.97 10.79 -3.10
N ALA A 56 -25.72 10.43 -2.04
CA ALA A 56 -25.25 9.53 -1.00
C ALA A 56 -24.88 8.14 -1.58
N ASP A 57 -25.72 7.59 -2.46
CA ASP A 57 -25.45 6.31 -3.14
C ASP A 57 -24.18 6.38 -3.98
N ARG A 58 -23.96 7.48 -4.71
CA ARG A 58 -22.72 7.69 -5.48
C ARG A 58 -21.49 7.74 -4.58
N ARG A 59 -21.56 8.45 -3.45
CA ARG A 59 -20.45 8.53 -2.48
C ARG A 59 -20.13 7.16 -1.88
N ASN A 60 -21.16 6.37 -1.55
CA ASN A 60 -20.98 5.01 -1.04
C ASN A 60 -20.31 4.11 -2.09
N ALA A 61 -20.79 4.14 -3.34
CA ALA A 61 -20.19 3.38 -4.43
C ALA A 61 -18.72 3.79 -4.70
N GLU A 62 -18.38 5.07 -4.54
CA GLU A 62 -16.99 5.53 -4.64
C GLU A 62 -16.13 5.02 -3.48
N ALA A 63 -16.66 5.03 -2.25
CA ALA A 63 -15.97 4.49 -1.09
C ALA A 63 -15.68 2.98 -1.24
N ASP A 64 -16.65 2.20 -1.71
CA ASP A 64 -16.49 0.78 -1.97
C ASP A 64 -15.40 0.51 -3.03
N ARG A 65 -15.38 1.29 -4.11
CA ARG A 65 -14.32 1.21 -5.14
C ARG A 65 -12.94 1.51 -4.57
N ARG A 66 -12.81 2.55 -3.74
CA ARG A 66 -11.55 2.90 -3.08
C ARG A 66 -11.08 1.79 -2.14
N SER A 67 -12.01 1.19 -1.38
CA SER A 67 -11.67 0.06 -0.51
C SER A 67 -11.17 -1.13 -1.32
N ALA A 68 -11.87 -1.51 -2.40
CA ALA A 68 -11.45 -2.60 -3.27
C ALA A 68 -10.09 -2.35 -3.94
N GLU A 69 -9.79 -1.10 -4.32
CA GLU A 69 -8.49 -0.73 -4.86
C GLU A 69 -7.38 -0.85 -3.80
N ALA A 70 -7.64 -0.40 -2.57
CA ALA A 70 -6.69 -0.52 -1.47
C ALA A 70 -6.36 -2.00 -1.16
N ASP A 71 -7.35 -2.87 -1.17
CA ASP A 71 -7.15 -4.30 -0.94
C ASP A 71 -6.35 -4.97 -2.06
N ARG A 72 -6.58 -4.58 -3.33
CA ARG A 72 -5.75 -5.04 -4.45
C ARG A 72 -4.29 -4.61 -4.31
N ARG A 73 -4.05 -3.34 -3.94
CA ARG A 73 -2.69 -2.83 -3.72
C ARG A 73 -1.98 -3.56 -2.58
N ARG A 74 -2.68 -3.88 -1.50
CA ARG A 74 -2.13 -4.71 -0.41
C ARG A 74 -1.74 -6.10 -0.90
N ALA A 75 -2.64 -6.77 -1.62
CA ALA A 75 -2.37 -8.11 -2.18
C ALA A 75 -1.23 -8.12 -3.21
N GLU A 76 -1.02 -7.03 -3.94
CA GLU A 76 0.16 -6.85 -4.81
C GLU A 76 1.43 -6.65 -4.00
N ALA A 77 1.40 -5.79 -2.98
CA ALA A 77 2.54 -5.57 -2.10
C ALA A 77 2.98 -6.88 -1.41
N ASP A 78 2.04 -7.66 -0.90
CA ASP A 78 2.33 -8.96 -0.27
C ASP A 78 3.01 -9.94 -1.26
N ARG A 79 2.53 -10.00 -2.52
CA ARG A 79 3.14 -10.82 -3.56
C ARG A 79 4.57 -10.38 -3.87
N THR A 80 4.79 -9.08 -4.05
CA THR A 80 6.14 -8.54 -4.31
C THR A 80 7.09 -8.78 -3.14
N MET A 81 6.60 -8.69 -1.89
CA MET A 81 7.39 -8.98 -0.70
C MET A 81 7.77 -10.46 -0.62
N GLU A 82 6.87 -11.38 -0.95
CA GLU A 82 7.17 -12.81 -0.99
C GLU A 82 8.18 -13.15 -2.11
N GLU A 83 8.09 -12.51 -3.27
CA GLU A 83 9.09 -12.64 -4.34
C GLU A 83 10.46 -12.11 -3.90
N LEU A 84 10.50 -10.95 -3.25
CA LEU A 84 11.73 -10.37 -2.71
C LEU A 84 12.37 -11.28 -1.66
N LYS A 85 11.57 -11.84 -0.73
CA LYS A 85 12.06 -12.81 0.26
C LYS A 85 12.68 -14.03 -0.40
N LYS A 86 12.06 -14.56 -1.46
CA LYS A 86 12.62 -15.69 -2.23
C LYS A 86 13.94 -15.31 -2.90
N GLN A 87 14.02 -14.13 -3.51
CA GLN A 87 15.26 -13.64 -4.11
C GLN A 87 16.36 -13.49 -3.07
N VAL A 88 16.08 -12.83 -1.94
CA VAL A 88 17.05 -12.67 -0.84
C VAL A 88 17.53 -14.01 -0.32
N ARG A 89 16.63 -14.99 -0.15
CA ARG A 89 17.01 -16.35 0.25
C ARG A 89 17.91 -17.01 -0.79
N ALA A 90 17.53 -16.97 -2.06
CA ALA A 90 18.33 -17.54 -3.15
C ALA A 90 19.72 -16.88 -3.25
N THR A 91 19.81 -15.56 -3.10
CA THR A 91 21.07 -14.81 -3.04
C THR A 91 21.90 -15.24 -1.83
N THR A 92 21.29 -15.40 -0.66
CA THR A 92 21.98 -15.83 0.56
C THR A 92 22.55 -17.24 0.40
N GLU A 93 21.77 -18.17 -0.16
CA GLU A 93 22.21 -19.53 -0.48
C GLU A 93 23.35 -19.52 -1.51
N ALA A 94 23.27 -18.69 -2.55
CA ALA A 94 24.33 -18.53 -3.55
C ALA A 94 25.63 -17.99 -2.94
N VAL A 95 25.57 -16.99 -2.07
CA VAL A 95 26.73 -16.43 -1.35
C VAL A 95 27.38 -17.46 -0.43
N ASN A 96 26.56 -18.22 0.31
CA ASN A 96 27.06 -19.30 1.17
C ASN A 96 27.76 -20.40 0.37
N ASN A 97 27.12 -20.87 -0.71
CA ASN A 97 27.72 -21.86 -1.61
C ASN A 97 29.02 -21.36 -2.24
N LEU A 98 29.07 -20.09 -2.64
CA LEU A 98 30.28 -19.46 -3.16
C LEU A 98 31.39 -19.50 -2.10
N THR A 99 31.09 -19.14 -0.85
CA THR A 99 32.06 -19.17 0.27
C THR A 99 32.62 -20.58 0.49
N THR A 100 31.77 -21.62 0.44
CA THR A 100 32.21 -23.02 0.53
C THR A 100 33.09 -23.42 -0.66
N ARG A 101 32.71 -23.04 -1.88
CA ARG A 101 33.48 -23.35 -3.11
C ARG A 101 34.82 -22.63 -3.17
N TRP A 102 34.90 -21.38 -2.71
CA TRP A 102 36.17 -20.66 -2.54
C TRP A 102 37.09 -21.40 -1.59
N GLY A 103 36.53 -21.91 -0.50
CA GLY A 103 37.28 -22.74 0.42
C GLY A 103 37.95 -23.93 -0.27
N ARG A 104 37.18 -24.70 -1.04
CA ARG A 104 37.69 -25.84 -1.81
C ARG A 104 38.68 -25.42 -2.88
N PHE A 105 38.44 -24.32 -3.58
CA PHE A 105 39.36 -23.80 -4.59
C PHE A 105 40.75 -23.51 -4.00
N VAL A 106 40.80 -22.89 -2.81
CA VAL A 106 42.08 -22.65 -2.13
C VAL A 106 42.78 -23.97 -1.80
N GLU A 107 42.06 -24.95 -1.26
CA GLU A 107 42.61 -26.27 -0.90
C GLU A 107 43.07 -27.08 -2.12
N GLU A 108 42.29 -27.11 -3.21
CA GLU A 108 42.55 -27.99 -4.35
C GLU A 108 43.49 -27.38 -5.40
N MET A 109 43.47 -26.06 -5.58
CA MET A 109 44.24 -25.40 -6.63
C MET A 109 45.36 -24.52 -6.09
N VAL A 110 45.12 -23.78 -5.01
CA VAL A 110 46.08 -22.78 -4.52
C VAL A 110 47.12 -23.41 -3.61
N GLU A 111 46.72 -24.28 -2.68
CA GLU A 111 47.66 -24.97 -1.79
C GLU A 111 48.74 -25.75 -2.57
N PRO A 112 48.43 -26.57 -3.59
CA PRO A 112 49.48 -27.28 -4.35
C PRO A 112 50.45 -26.35 -5.07
N ALA A 113 49.96 -25.23 -5.63
CA ALA A 113 50.80 -24.25 -6.31
C ALA A 113 51.75 -23.53 -5.33
N VAL A 114 51.28 -23.23 -4.11
CA VAL A 114 52.11 -22.63 -3.06
C VAL A 114 53.17 -23.62 -2.57
N VAL A 115 52.83 -24.90 -2.42
CA VAL A 115 53.79 -25.95 -2.07
C VAL A 115 54.90 -26.06 -3.13
N GLN A 116 54.53 -26.11 -4.41
CA GLN A 116 55.50 -26.14 -5.51
C GLN A 116 56.44 -24.93 -5.48
N LEU A 117 55.89 -23.72 -5.30
CA LEU A 117 56.69 -22.49 -5.21
C LEU A 117 57.69 -22.51 -4.04
N PHE A 118 57.28 -23.04 -2.88
CA PHE A 118 58.18 -23.17 -1.73
C PHE A 118 59.27 -24.21 -1.98
N GLN A 119 58.93 -25.35 -2.57
CA GLN A 119 59.90 -26.39 -2.93
C GLN A 119 60.92 -25.89 -3.97
N GLU A 120 60.48 -25.17 -5.01
CA GLU A 120 61.37 -24.53 -5.99
C GLU A 120 62.35 -23.53 -5.38
N ARG A 121 61.97 -22.92 -4.24
CA ARG A 121 62.82 -22.01 -3.47
C ARG A 121 63.70 -22.71 -2.43
N GLY A 122 63.73 -24.04 -2.42
CA GLY A 122 64.55 -24.84 -1.52
C GLY A 122 63.94 -25.07 -0.13
N ILE A 123 62.63 -24.82 0.05
CA ILE A 123 61.91 -25.06 1.30
C ILE A 123 61.22 -26.44 1.20
N ASP A 124 61.68 -27.40 1.99
CA ASP A 124 61.10 -28.75 2.03
C ASP A 124 59.80 -28.77 2.86
N VAL A 125 58.65 -28.61 2.19
CA VAL A 125 57.36 -28.53 2.87
C VAL A 125 56.88 -29.93 3.29
N THR A 126 56.77 -30.17 4.61
CA THR A 126 56.31 -31.44 5.18
C THR A 126 54.81 -31.46 5.50
N GLN A 127 54.23 -30.30 5.80
CA GLN A 127 52.80 -30.13 6.11
C GLN A 127 52.32 -28.73 5.72
N THR A 128 51.05 -28.65 5.29
CA THR A 128 50.33 -27.39 5.08
C THR A 128 49.07 -27.31 5.93
N MET A 129 48.71 -26.09 6.34
CA MET A 129 47.50 -25.77 7.07
C MET A 129 46.90 -24.51 6.44
N SER A 130 45.59 -24.49 6.18
CA SER A 130 44.89 -23.30 5.68
C SER A 130 43.85 -22.75 6.66
N ARG A 131 43.42 -21.51 6.41
CA ARG A 131 42.39 -20.80 7.20
C ARG A 131 42.74 -20.64 8.69
N LEU A 132 44.00 -20.41 9.01
CA LEU A 132 44.45 -20.24 10.39
C LEU A 132 44.08 -18.85 10.92
N LYS A 133 43.36 -18.82 12.05
CA LYS A 133 42.99 -17.60 12.77
C LYS A 133 43.65 -17.58 14.13
N SER A 134 44.47 -16.58 14.39
CA SER A 134 45.04 -16.36 15.72
C SER A 134 44.35 -15.18 16.42
N LYS A 135 43.82 -15.43 17.62
CA LYS A 135 43.33 -14.40 18.53
C LYS A 135 44.36 -14.19 19.64
N ARG A 136 45.33 -13.32 19.42
CA ARG A 136 46.19 -12.80 20.49
C ARG A 136 45.66 -11.43 20.94
N PRO A 137 45.74 -11.09 22.23
CA PRO A 137 45.32 -9.76 22.69
C PRO A 137 46.09 -8.67 21.93
N GLY A 138 45.37 -7.81 21.20
CA GLY A 138 45.94 -6.69 20.44
C GLY A 138 46.38 -6.97 18.99
N ALA A 139 46.34 -8.21 18.51
CA ALA A 139 46.67 -8.52 17.12
C ALA A 139 45.90 -9.75 16.62
N ALA A 140 44.80 -9.52 15.90
CA ALA A 140 44.14 -10.56 15.13
C ALA A 140 44.88 -10.72 13.80
N MET A 141 45.40 -11.93 13.53
CA MET A 141 46.07 -12.25 12.27
C MET A 141 45.37 -13.45 11.61
N GLU A 142 45.06 -13.29 10.34
CA GLU A 142 44.59 -14.35 9.45
C GLU A 142 45.72 -14.73 8.50
N ILE A 143 46.02 -16.02 8.45
CA ILE A 143 47.00 -16.64 7.55
C ILE A 143 46.23 -17.57 6.62
N ASP A 144 46.33 -17.32 5.32
CA ASP A 144 45.60 -18.09 4.31
C ASP A 144 46.18 -19.51 4.17
N ILE A 145 47.51 -19.63 4.08
CA ILE A 145 48.24 -20.89 4.03
C ILE A 145 49.50 -20.81 4.91
N LEU A 146 49.72 -21.81 5.76
CA LEU A 146 50.92 -22.01 6.57
C LEU A 146 51.59 -23.34 6.15
N ALA A 147 52.87 -23.30 5.83
CA ALA A 147 53.70 -24.45 5.48
C ALA A 147 54.77 -24.66 6.57
N VAL A 148 55.09 -25.92 6.86
CA VAL A 148 56.06 -26.30 7.91
C VAL A 148 57.13 -27.21 7.34
N ASN A 149 58.40 -27.00 7.73
CA ASN A 149 59.53 -27.88 7.43
C ASN A 149 60.22 -28.33 8.73
N GLY A 150 59.55 -29.17 9.53
CA GLY A 150 60.05 -29.80 10.77
C GLY A 150 60.62 -28.92 11.91
N SER A 151 60.93 -27.66 11.63
CA SER A 151 61.77 -26.74 12.43
C SER A 151 61.42 -25.28 12.15
N GLU A 152 60.98 -24.95 10.93
CA GLU A 152 60.63 -23.59 10.51
C GLU A 152 59.19 -23.50 9.98
N LEU A 153 58.59 -22.30 10.12
CA LEU A 153 57.24 -21.96 9.70
C LEU A 153 57.28 -20.91 8.59
N TYR A 154 56.57 -21.17 7.49
CA TYR A 154 56.44 -20.30 6.33
C TYR A 154 54.96 -19.99 6.11
N PHE A 155 54.60 -18.73 5.82
CA PHE A 155 53.21 -18.36 5.56
C PHE A 155 53.06 -17.70 4.19
N ALA A 156 51.94 -17.97 3.53
CA ALA A 156 51.49 -17.29 2.33
C ALA A 156 50.16 -16.57 2.62
N ARG A 157 50.04 -15.33 2.16
CA ARG A 157 48.82 -14.54 2.20
C ARG A 157 48.25 -14.42 0.79
N LEU A 158 46.96 -14.67 0.63
CA LEU A 158 46.22 -14.53 -0.60
C LEU A 158 45.57 -13.14 -0.64
N GLN A 159 46.06 -12.29 -1.53
CA GLN A 159 45.48 -10.99 -1.79
C GLN A 159 44.54 -11.12 -3.00
N LEU A 160 43.23 -11.00 -2.78
CA LEU A 160 42.29 -10.84 -3.90
C LEU A 160 42.45 -9.44 -4.49
N ALA A 161 42.87 -9.36 -5.75
CA ALA A 161 42.87 -8.12 -6.52
C ALA A 161 41.64 -8.12 -7.44
N PHE A 162 40.66 -7.25 -7.16
CA PHE A 162 39.54 -7.03 -8.06
C PHE A 162 39.93 -5.98 -9.10
N PHE A 163 40.12 -6.40 -10.35
CA PHE A 163 40.24 -5.49 -11.48
C PHE A 163 38.84 -5.22 -12.02
N THR A 164 38.26 -4.08 -11.67
CA THR A 164 37.06 -3.59 -12.35
C THR A 164 37.46 -3.08 -13.73
N GLN A 165 37.26 -3.90 -14.75
CA GLN A 165 37.24 -3.44 -16.15
C GLN A 165 36.01 -2.53 -16.29
N GLY A 166 36.22 -1.22 -16.18
CA GLY A 166 35.22 -0.23 -16.52
C GLY A 166 34.93 -0.29 -18.02
N GLN A 167 33.68 -0.56 -18.36
CA GLN A 167 33.08 -0.25 -19.66
C GLN A 167 32.35 1.08 -19.52
#